data_AF-A0AAV9J002-F1
#
_entry.id   AF-A0AAV9J002-F1
#
_cell.length_a   1.000
_cell.length_b   1.000
_cell.length_c   1.000
_cell.angle_alpha   90.00
_cell.angle_beta   90.00
_cell.angle_gamma   90.00
#
_symmetry.space_group_name_H-M   'P 1'
#
loop_
_entity.id
_entity.type
_entity.pdbx_description
1 polymer ?
#
loop_
_entity_poly.entity_id
_entity_poly.type
_entity_poly.pdbx_seq_one_letter_code
_entity_poly.pdbx_strand_id
1 'polypeptide(L)'
;MPLVFTSAGTCLATLSPLRFGSLAVPSPLILSLICLLPLLLLFMHRLFYTSRTRHVQVSLPPADAARCWVLPPVYGFGDMDEFIFEDPSSPLFAGGYLSCRAAADGATLGKVPRMQADDVRVRVEAARVAQRTWQHSSFRERRAVMRELHQVIMRHRADIVAASVRETGKTALDAQLGELLTTLEKLRWIRRYGARLLAPEYRPVGPMTLHKRAWVQYEPLGVIGAVAPWNYPFHNLMNPLIAALFAGNAIVIKCSEYSSWCSVYFARLVRETLAACGHPPELVQLVSGDGAAGNALVTDEGIDKVFFTGSTAVGRRVAAAAASRLLPVVLELGGKDAMIVCADCDLEQVCPIALRGVFQNSGQNCVGVERIFVERPLYSQLVERLAEAVRALRIGADVGAMTMGAAALQHIEALVQDAVRCGAKLLVGGRRCSPHHFQPTVLSEVPLQARILREEVFGPVMVLLPFDSDETLSDAVNACPFGLGASVFTRNRARAWRLTRAIRVGMVNVNDFGVNYLCQSLPFGGAKASGSDRFAGAEGLRGCCLMKSVTADRWPGWLRTRIPAPLQYPVPAQATAFMDALLRLIYTGEAGVSGRVRALRDLIAAAVAATGRAVSSPERDPKKPKAP
;
A
#
# COMPACT_ATOMS: atom_id res chain seq x y z
N MET A 1 9.28 -27.81 35.32
CA MET A 1 9.77 -28.06 36.69
C MET A 1 11.19 -27.53 36.80
N PRO A 2 11.55 -26.83 37.88
CA PRO A 2 11.96 -25.43 37.75
C PRO A 2 13.24 -25.07 38.54
N LEU A 3 13.56 -23.76 38.54
CA LEU A 3 14.36 -23.00 39.53
C LEU A 3 15.90 -23.15 39.45
N VAL A 4 16.75 -22.20 39.86
CA VAL A 4 16.81 -20.72 39.97
C VAL A 4 18.23 -20.44 40.52
N PHE A 5 18.80 -19.29 40.13
CA PHE A 5 19.96 -18.54 40.66
C PHE A 5 20.71 -19.03 41.91
N THR A 6 22.04 -18.88 41.87
CA THR A 6 22.78 -18.15 42.92
C THR A 6 23.93 -17.31 42.34
N SER A 7 24.03 -16.10 42.88
CA SER A 7 25.01 -15.04 42.65
C SER A 7 26.22 -15.12 43.59
N ALA A 8 27.13 -14.15 43.40
CA ALA A 8 28.24 -13.70 44.26
C ALA A 8 29.58 -14.39 43.99
N GLY A 9 30.71 -13.70 43.82
CA GLY A 9 30.99 -12.27 43.95
C GLY A 9 32.50 -12.08 44.07
N THR A 10 33.03 -11.10 43.34
CA THR A 10 34.22 -10.28 43.65
C THR A 10 35.56 -10.94 44.06
N CYS A 11 36.59 -10.78 43.21
CA CYS A 11 37.81 -10.08 43.63
C CYS A 11 38.68 -9.60 42.44
N LEU A 12 38.93 -8.28 42.46
CA LEU A 12 40.18 -7.56 42.16
C LEU A 12 40.76 -7.68 40.74
N ALA A 13 40.62 -6.66 39.90
CA ALA A 13 41.43 -5.42 39.87
C ALA A 13 42.87 -5.68 39.38
N THR A 14 43.13 -5.38 38.11
CA THR A 14 44.38 -4.83 37.54
C THR A 14 44.33 -4.88 36.01
N LEU A 15 43.64 -3.95 35.34
CA LEU A 15 43.98 -3.59 33.95
C LEU A 15 43.66 -2.10 33.71
N SER A 16 44.73 -1.35 33.44
CA SER A 16 44.75 0.07 33.07
C SER A 16 43.89 0.37 31.83
N PRO A 17 43.40 1.62 31.66
CA PRO A 17 42.59 1.97 30.50
C PRO A 17 43.45 2.02 29.24
N LEU A 18 43.19 1.11 28.30
CA LEU A 18 43.65 1.25 26.92
C LEU A 18 43.02 2.53 26.34
N ARG A 19 43.85 3.56 26.16
CA ARG A 19 43.53 4.74 25.35
C ARG A 19 43.28 4.25 23.91
N PHE A 20 42.02 4.23 23.49
CA PHE A 20 41.70 4.16 22.08
C PHE A 20 42.13 5.48 21.44
N GLY A 21 43.25 5.43 20.72
CA GLY A 21 43.67 6.49 19.84
C GLY A 21 42.58 6.78 18.80
N SER A 22 42.50 8.05 18.42
CA SER A 22 41.67 8.60 17.37
C SER A 22 41.67 7.71 16.11
N LEU A 23 40.64 6.87 15.98
CA LEU A 23 40.30 6.25 14.70
C LEU A 23 39.83 7.38 13.79
N ALA A 24 40.69 7.75 12.83
CA ALA A 24 40.35 8.67 11.76
C ALA A 24 39.05 8.22 11.10
N VAL A 25 38.09 9.15 11.00
CA VAL A 25 36.85 8.94 10.25
C VAL A 25 37.24 8.43 8.85
N PRO A 26 36.72 7.29 8.39
CA PRO A 26 37.07 6.77 7.07
C PRO A 26 36.76 7.83 6.01
N SER A 27 37.64 8.00 5.03
CA SER A 27 37.39 8.92 3.92
C SER A 27 36.01 8.67 3.28
N PRO A 28 35.36 9.68 2.70
CA PRO A 28 34.04 9.54 2.05
C PRO A 28 33.98 8.38 1.04
N LEU A 29 35.13 8.05 0.44
CA LEU A 29 35.34 6.93 -0.47
C LEU A 29 35.16 5.56 0.21
N ILE A 30 35.68 5.37 1.43
CA ILE A 30 35.57 4.11 2.17
C ILE A 30 34.13 3.91 2.64
N LEU A 31 33.46 4.96 3.11
CA LEU A 31 32.02 4.89 3.45
C LEU A 31 31.18 4.53 2.22
N SER A 32 31.47 5.14 1.07
CA SER A 32 30.80 4.82 -0.20
C SER A 32 31.02 3.37 -0.62
N LEU A 33 32.25 2.85 -0.48
CA LEU A 33 32.58 1.45 -0.78
C LEU A 33 31.86 0.46 0.17
N ILE A 34 31.73 0.80 1.45
CA ILE A 34 30.97 0.00 2.42
C ILE A 34 29.47 -0.02 2.06
N CYS A 35 28.90 1.11 1.63
CA CYS A 35 27.53 1.18 1.12
C CYS A 35 27.33 0.39 -0.18
N LEU A 36 28.39 0.21 -0.99
CA LEU A 36 28.37 -0.57 -2.23
C LEU A 36 28.57 -2.08 -2.01
N LEU A 37 29.07 -2.52 -0.85
CA LEU A 37 29.32 -3.93 -0.56
C LEU A 37 28.06 -4.84 -0.67
N PRO A 38 26.87 -4.44 -0.17
CA PRO A 38 25.64 -5.20 -0.39
C PRO A 38 25.25 -5.30 -1.87
N LEU A 39 25.51 -4.24 -2.66
CA LEU A 39 25.27 -4.23 -4.10
C LEU A 39 26.23 -5.18 -4.83
N LEU A 40 27.50 -5.24 -4.40
CA LEU A 40 28.49 -6.18 -4.92
C LEU A 40 28.12 -7.64 -4.61
N LEU A 41 27.65 -7.93 -3.40
CA LEU A 41 27.16 -9.27 -3.01
C LEU A 41 25.90 -9.67 -3.78
N LEU A 42 24.97 -8.74 -4.00
CA LEU A 42 23.80 -8.92 -4.87
C LEU A 42 24.20 -9.19 -6.33
N PHE A 43 25.20 -8.47 -6.83
CA PHE A 43 25.75 -8.65 -8.18
C PHE A 43 26.37 -10.04 -8.35
N MET A 44 27.22 -10.46 -7.40
CA MET A 44 27.77 -11.82 -7.33
C MET A 44 26.66 -12.88 -7.30
N HIS A 45 25.66 -12.72 -6.43
CA HIS A 45 24.54 -13.66 -6.34
C HIS A 45 23.75 -13.76 -7.66
N ARG A 46 23.54 -12.64 -8.37
CA ARG A 46 22.90 -12.64 -9.69
C ARG A 46 23.74 -13.38 -10.74
N LEU A 47 25.06 -13.19 -10.77
CA LEU A 47 25.96 -13.89 -11.70
C LEU A 47 25.86 -15.42 -11.55
N PHE A 48 25.73 -15.92 -10.32
CA PHE A 48 25.64 -17.37 -10.06
C PHE A 48 24.26 -17.98 -10.29
N TYR A 49 23.16 -17.21 -10.19
CA TYR A 49 21.78 -17.74 -10.23
C TYR A 49 20.98 -17.46 -11.51
N THR A 50 21.53 -16.76 -12.50
CA THR A 50 20.82 -16.43 -13.77
C THR A 50 20.85 -17.53 -14.84
N SER A 51 21.46 -18.68 -14.62
CA SER A 51 21.75 -19.67 -15.69
C SER A 51 20.59 -20.59 -16.13
N ARG A 52 19.33 -20.36 -15.76
CA ARG A 52 18.22 -21.29 -16.11
C ARG A 52 16.89 -20.63 -16.46
N THR A 53 16.86 -19.72 -17.43
CA THR A 53 15.58 -19.29 -18.04
C THR A 53 15.72 -19.03 -19.53
N ARG A 54 14.92 -19.72 -20.35
CA ARG A 54 14.62 -19.28 -21.72
C ARG A 54 13.87 -17.96 -21.61
N HIS A 55 14.41 -16.91 -22.20
CA HIS A 55 13.78 -15.60 -22.29
C HIS A 55 12.53 -15.69 -23.18
N VAL A 56 11.43 -15.07 -22.78
CA VAL A 56 10.37 -14.73 -23.73
C VAL A 56 10.91 -13.52 -24.49
N GLN A 57 11.17 -13.66 -25.79
CA GLN A 57 11.52 -12.52 -26.63
C GLN A 57 10.27 -11.65 -26.77
N VAL A 58 10.14 -10.66 -25.90
CA VAL A 58 9.30 -9.50 -26.19
C VAL A 58 10.15 -8.63 -27.12
N SER A 59 9.92 -8.73 -28.42
CA SER A 59 10.68 -8.00 -29.44
C SER A 59 10.29 -6.52 -29.41
N LEU A 60 11.23 -5.68 -28.98
CA LEU A 60 11.15 -4.22 -29.01
C LEU A 60 12.37 -3.76 -29.82
N PRO A 61 12.21 -2.95 -30.88
CA PRO A 61 13.21 -2.85 -31.95
C PRO A 61 14.48 -2.06 -31.54
N PRO A 62 15.66 -2.35 -32.14
CA PRO A 62 16.89 -1.56 -31.97
C PRO A 62 16.86 -0.28 -32.81
N ALA A 63 17.68 0.69 -32.38
CA ALA A 63 17.60 2.12 -32.69
C ALA A 63 18.04 2.57 -34.10
N ASP A 64 18.70 1.77 -34.95
CA ASP A 64 19.31 2.30 -36.16
C ASP A 64 19.15 1.37 -37.37
N ALA A 65 18.34 1.77 -38.37
CA ALA A 65 18.69 1.78 -39.80
C ALA A 65 17.46 2.03 -40.68
N ALA A 66 17.61 2.97 -41.60
CA ALA A 66 16.70 3.22 -42.69
C ALA A 66 16.44 1.96 -43.55
N ARG A 67 15.20 1.90 -44.06
CA ARG A 67 14.73 1.17 -45.26
C ARG A 67 14.45 -0.35 -45.15
N CYS A 68 13.16 -0.64 -45.43
CA CYS A 68 12.59 -1.82 -46.08
C CYS A 68 12.65 -3.17 -45.34
N TRP A 69 11.59 -3.51 -44.59
CA TRP A 69 10.56 -4.56 -44.82
C TRP A 69 9.64 -4.62 -43.57
N VAL A 70 8.36 -5.03 -43.75
CA VAL A 70 7.19 -4.61 -42.95
C VAL A 70 6.80 -5.57 -41.79
N LEU A 71 6.70 -5.03 -40.56
CA LEU A 71 5.90 -5.50 -39.41
C LEU A 71 5.14 -4.27 -38.83
N PRO A 72 3.88 -4.37 -38.37
CA PRO A 72 3.10 -3.21 -37.93
C PRO A 72 3.48 -2.72 -36.52
N PRO A 73 3.36 -1.43 -36.21
CA PRO A 73 4.29 -0.69 -35.34
C PRO A 73 3.91 -0.57 -33.85
N VAL A 74 4.91 -0.65 -32.96
CA VAL A 74 4.91 -0.04 -31.61
C VAL A 74 6.11 0.89 -31.53
N TYR A 75 5.84 2.17 -31.72
CA TYR A 75 6.83 3.20 -31.94
C TYR A 75 7.50 3.69 -30.65
N GLY A 76 8.68 4.30 -30.79
CA GLY A 76 9.47 4.86 -29.69
C GLY A 76 8.97 6.22 -29.22
N PHE A 77 9.55 6.69 -28.12
CA PHE A 77 9.23 7.97 -27.43
C PHE A 77 9.30 9.22 -28.33
N GLY A 78 9.99 9.15 -29.48
CA GLY A 78 10.12 10.23 -30.46
C GLY A 78 8.87 10.49 -31.32
N ASP A 79 7.89 9.59 -31.35
CA ASP A 79 6.72 9.68 -32.23
C ASP A 79 5.40 9.99 -31.48
N MET A 80 5.43 10.40 -30.21
CA MET A 80 4.21 10.63 -29.42
C MET A 80 3.28 11.72 -30.00
N ASP A 81 3.75 12.56 -30.93
CA ASP A 81 2.94 13.56 -31.63
C ASP A 81 1.96 12.94 -32.66
N GLU A 82 2.20 11.71 -33.13
CA GLU A 82 1.27 10.95 -34.00
C GLU A 82 0.39 9.94 -33.21
N PHE A 83 0.60 9.80 -31.90
CA PHE A 83 -0.02 8.74 -31.09
C PHE A 83 -1.37 9.15 -30.49
N ILE A 84 -2.42 8.99 -31.29
CA ILE A 84 -3.79 8.95 -30.79
C ILE A 84 -4.18 7.49 -30.57
N PHE A 85 -4.63 7.16 -29.35
CA PHE A 85 -5.17 5.84 -28.99
C PHE A 85 -6.53 5.63 -29.63
N GLU A 86 -6.67 4.49 -30.32
CA GLU A 86 -7.89 3.98 -30.96
C GLU A 86 -8.51 4.96 -32.00
N ASP A 87 -9.18 4.39 -33.01
CA ASP A 87 -9.75 5.17 -34.12
C ASP A 87 -10.56 6.37 -33.57
N PRO A 88 -10.20 7.63 -33.92
CA PRO A 88 -10.93 8.82 -33.50
C PRO A 88 -12.41 8.81 -33.90
N SER A 89 -12.78 7.97 -34.87
CA SER A 89 -14.15 7.73 -35.30
C SER A 89 -14.90 6.67 -34.48
N SER A 90 -14.24 6.05 -33.50
CA SER A 90 -14.87 5.09 -32.60
C SER A 90 -16.01 5.76 -31.83
N PRO A 91 -17.24 5.20 -31.88
CA PRO A 91 -18.39 5.75 -31.16
C PRO A 91 -18.21 5.74 -29.63
N LEU A 92 -17.17 5.05 -29.13
CA LEU A 92 -16.76 4.98 -27.72
C LEU A 92 -16.07 6.25 -27.19
N PHE A 93 -16.01 7.36 -27.94
CA PHE A 93 -15.33 8.59 -27.47
C PHE A 93 -16.17 9.87 -27.63
N ALA A 94 -17.49 9.75 -27.46
CA ALA A 94 -18.42 10.87 -27.51
C ALA A 94 -18.10 12.01 -26.51
N GLY A 95 -17.31 11.74 -25.47
CA GLY A 95 -16.88 12.71 -24.45
C GLY A 95 -15.75 13.68 -24.86
N GLY A 96 -15.21 13.55 -26.08
CA GLY A 96 -14.11 14.36 -26.57
C GLY A 96 -12.75 13.95 -25.99
N TYR A 97 -11.80 14.90 -25.90
CA TYR A 97 -10.41 14.64 -25.55
C TYR A 97 -9.87 15.55 -24.44
N LEU A 98 -9.03 15.00 -23.57
CA LEU A 98 -8.19 15.75 -22.64
C LEU A 98 -6.90 16.19 -23.35
N SER A 99 -6.48 17.44 -23.14
CA SER A 99 -5.18 17.92 -23.62
C SER A 99 -4.11 17.64 -22.58
N CYS A 100 -3.09 16.88 -22.96
CA CYS A 100 -1.95 16.56 -22.10
C CYS A 100 -0.84 17.60 -22.32
N ARG A 101 -0.21 18.03 -21.22
CA ARG A 101 0.86 19.04 -21.24
C ARG A 101 2.03 18.61 -20.38
N ALA A 102 3.22 18.98 -20.80
CA ALA A 102 4.42 18.84 -19.98
C ALA A 102 4.37 19.85 -18.82
N ALA A 103 4.56 19.38 -17.60
CA ALA A 103 4.47 20.25 -16.43
C ALA A 103 5.59 21.31 -16.36
N ALA A 104 6.77 21.03 -16.94
CA ALA A 104 7.95 21.89 -16.83
C ALA A 104 7.86 23.19 -17.65
N ASP A 105 7.19 23.15 -18.80
CA ASP A 105 7.16 24.23 -19.80
C ASP A 105 5.76 24.48 -20.39
N GLY A 106 4.76 23.65 -20.06
CA GLY A 106 3.41 23.74 -20.60
C GLY A 106 3.25 23.25 -22.03
N ALA A 107 4.31 22.68 -22.64
CA ALA A 107 4.29 22.19 -24.01
C ALA A 107 3.21 21.11 -24.19
N THR A 108 2.48 21.16 -25.29
CA THR A 108 1.47 20.14 -25.61
C THR A 108 2.16 18.80 -25.88
N LEU A 109 1.66 17.73 -25.25
CA LEU A 109 2.16 16.37 -25.45
C LEU A 109 1.26 15.51 -26.33
N GLY A 110 0.04 15.98 -26.58
CA GLY A 110 -0.98 15.26 -27.33
C GLY A 110 -2.32 15.28 -26.61
N LYS A 111 -3.19 14.36 -27.00
CA LYS A 111 -4.56 14.24 -26.47
C LYS A 111 -4.89 12.80 -26.16
N VAL A 112 -5.64 12.59 -25.09
CA VAL A 112 -6.19 11.28 -24.73
C VAL A 112 -7.72 11.35 -24.68
N PRO A 113 -8.45 10.26 -24.96
CA PRO A 113 -9.90 10.28 -24.86
C PRO A 113 -10.37 10.67 -23.46
N ARG A 114 -11.42 11.49 -23.38
CA ARG A 114 -12.10 11.84 -22.13
C ARG A 114 -13.26 10.86 -21.94
N MET A 115 -12.93 9.68 -21.43
CA MET A 115 -13.88 8.57 -21.30
C MET A 115 -15.02 8.92 -20.36
N GLN A 116 -16.23 8.53 -20.75
CA GLN A 116 -17.48 8.68 -20.01
C GLN A 116 -17.94 7.33 -19.44
N ALA A 117 -19.11 7.33 -18.79
CA ALA A 117 -19.60 6.15 -18.08
C ALA A 117 -19.77 4.90 -18.97
N ASP A 118 -20.22 5.05 -20.22
CA ASP A 118 -20.38 3.91 -21.12
C ASP A 118 -19.03 3.32 -21.56
N ASP A 119 -18.03 4.17 -21.79
CA ASP A 119 -16.67 3.73 -22.15
C ASP A 119 -16.02 2.98 -20.97
N VAL A 120 -16.25 3.46 -19.75
CA VAL A 120 -15.83 2.77 -18.52
C VAL A 120 -16.51 1.40 -18.44
N ARG A 121 -17.82 1.31 -18.69
CA ARG A 121 -18.56 0.04 -18.64
C ARG A 121 -18.00 -0.99 -19.63
N VAL A 122 -17.72 -0.57 -20.87
CA VAL A 122 -17.11 -1.45 -21.90
C VAL A 122 -15.76 -2.00 -21.42
N ARG A 123 -14.94 -1.18 -20.78
CA ARG A 123 -13.65 -1.62 -20.22
C ARG A 123 -13.84 -2.57 -19.05
N VAL A 124 -14.80 -2.30 -18.17
CA VAL A 124 -15.13 -3.21 -17.05
C VAL A 124 -15.59 -4.57 -17.57
N GLU A 125 -16.45 -4.59 -18.60
CA GLU A 125 -16.92 -5.83 -19.22
C GLU A 125 -15.77 -6.63 -19.85
N ALA A 126 -14.88 -5.98 -20.60
CA ALA A 126 -13.71 -6.63 -21.19
C ALA A 126 -12.81 -7.25 -20.09
N ALA A 127 -12.57 -6.53 -19.00
CA ALA A 127 -11.82 -7.03 -17.86
C ALA A 127 -12.51 -8.23 -17.19
N ARG A 128 -13.83 -8.20 -17.04
CA ARG A 128 -14.63 -9.31 -16.51
C ARG A 128 -14.50 -10.57 -17.35
N VAL A 129 -14.60 -10.45 -18.67
CA VAL A 129 -14.47 -11.58 -19.59
C VAL A 129 -13.09 -12.22 -19.46
N ALA A 130 -12.02 -11.43 -19.51
CA ALA A 130 -10.66 -11.92 -19.36
C ALA A 130 -10.41 -12.58 -17.99
N GLN A 131 -10.99 -12.03 -16.94
CA GLN A 131 -10.82 -12.51 -15.57
C GLN A 131 -11.35 -13.92 -15.35
N ARG A 132 -12.44 -14.31 -16.05
CA ARG A 132 -13.04 -15.65 -15.92
C ARG A 132 -12.05 -16.77 -16.19
N THR A 133 -11.14 -16.58 -17.15
CA THR A 133 -10.06 -17.53 -17.44
C THR A 133 -8.88 -17.34 -16.49
N TRP A 134 -8.51 -16.09 -16.19
CA TRP A 134 -7.33 -15.77 -15.38
C TRP A 134 -7.41 -16.26 -13.93
N GLN A 135 -8.60 -16.29 -13.31
CA GLN A 135 -8.76 -16.82 -11.95
C GLN A 135 -8.31 -18.27 -11.80
N HIS A 136 -8.37 -19.06 -12.88
CA HIS A 136 -7.93 -20.46 -12.90
C HIS A 136 -6.43 -20.63 -13.15
N SER A 137 -5.70 -19.54 -13.44
CA SER A 137 -4.25 -19.58 -13.58
C SER A 137 -3.57 -20.04 -12.29
N SER A 138 -2.54 -20.85 -12.44
CA SER A 138 -1.68 -21.31 -11.36
C SER A 138 -0.76 -20.20 -10.86
N PHE A 139 -0.30 -20.29 -9.61
CA PHE A 139 0.74 -19.38 -9.12
C PHE A 139 2.05 -19.42 -9.94
N ARG A 140 2.29 -20.50 -10.70
CA ARG A 140 3.44 -20.58 -11.61
C ARG A 140 3.28 -19.62 -12.78
N GLU A 141 2.11 -19.57 -13.40
CA GLU A 141 1.79 -18.64 -14.49
C GLU A 141 1.79 -17.20 -14.00
N ARG A 142 1.14 -16.93 -12.86
CA ARG A 142 1.13 -15.58 -12.26
C ARG A 142 2.54 -15.08 -11.94
N ARG A 143 3.42 -15.94 -11.39
CA ARG A 143 4.84 -15.61 -11.17
C ARG A 143 5.62 -15.39 -12.47
N ALA A 144 5.25 -16.06 -13.57
CA ALA A 144 5.88 -15.86 -14.86
C ALA A 144 5.57 -14.46 -15.41
N VAL A 145 4.32 -14.02 -15.33
CA VAL A 145 3.92 -12.64 -15.68
C VAL A 145 4.68 -11.62 -14.84
N MET A 146 4.75 -11.78 -13.50
CA MET A 146 5.50 -10.84 -12.66
C MET A 146 6.99 -10.80 -12.98
N ARG A 147 7.57 -11.94 -13.37
CA ARG A 147 8.97 -12.01 -13.82
C ARG A 147 9.15 -11.26 -15.14
N GLU A 148 8.24 -11.44 -16.09
CA GLU A 148 8.33 -10.77 -17.39
C GLU A 148 8.15 -9.27 -17.26
N LEU A 149 7.16 -8.81 -16.48
CA LEU A 149 6.98 -7.40 -16.16
C LEU A 149 8.27 -6.79 -15.58
N HIS A 150 8.91 -7.48 -14.63
CA HIS A 150 10.20 -7.02 -14.09
C HIS A 150 11.28 -6.89 -15.19
N GLN A 151 11.35 -7.83 -16.15
CA GLN A 151 12.33 -7.76 -17.24
C GLN A 151 12.02 -6.63 -18.23
N VAL A 152 10.75 -6.49 -18.62
CA VAL A 152 10.27 -5.44 -19.53
C VAL A 152 10.51 -4.05 -18.93
N ILE A 153 10.18 -3.86 -17.64
CA ILE A 153 10.43 -2.58 -16.95
C ILE A 153 11.92 -2.24 -16.93
N MET A 154 12.78 -3.21 -16.67
CA MET A 154 14.23 -2.98 -16.67
C MET A 154 14.77 -2.61 -18.06
N ARG A 155 14.19 -3.19 -19.13
CA ARG A 155 14.53 -2.86 -20.52
C ARG A 155 14.08 -1.45 -20.89
N HIS A 156 12.87 -1.05 -20.48
CA HIS A 156 12.26 0.25 -20.79
C HIS A 156 12.43 1.31 -19.69
N ARG A 157 13.32 1.09 -18.73
CA ARG A 157 13.46 1.98 -17.56
C ARG A 157 13.74 3.43 -17.95
N ALA A 158 14.51 3.65 -19.02
CA ALA A 158 14.84 4.99 -19.51
C ALA A 158 13.59 5.68 -20.08
N ASP A 159 12.82 4.97 -20.90
CA ASP A 159 11.57 5.48 -21.48
C ASP A 159 10.50 5.76 -20.42
N ILE A 160 10.38 4.87 -19.41
CA ILE A 160 9.46 5.05 -18.30
C ILE A 160 9.82 6.31 -17.52
N VAL A 161 11.10 6.51 -17.21
CA VAL A 161 11.60 7.71 -16.54
C VAL A 161 11.35 8.94 -17.41
N ALA A 162 11.69 8.91 -18.69
CA ALA A 162 11.49 10.03 -19.61
C ALA A 162 10.02 10.43 -19.71
N ALA A 163 9.10 9.46 -19.83
CA ALA A 163 7.67 9.71 -19.90
C ALA A 163 7.12 10.32 -18.61
N SER A 164 7.47 9.75 -17.45
CA SER A 164 7.09 10.32 -16.15
C SER A 164 7.62 11.74 -15.96
N VAL A 165 8.90 11.98 -16.24
CA VAL A 165 9.55 13.30 -16.14
C VAL A 165 8.86 14.32 -17.03
N ARG A 166 8.59 13.94 -18.29
CA ARG A 166 8.05 14.87 -19.29
C ARG A 166 6.67 15.39 -18.91
N GLU A 167 5.74 14.51 -18.55
CA GLU A 167 4.38 14.93 -18.21
C GLU A 167 4.29 15.54 -16.81
N THR A 168 4.91 14.92 -15.80
CA THR A 168 4.71 15.32 -14.39
C THR A 168 5.67 16.41 -13.90
N GLY A 169 6.79 16.63 -14.59
CA GLY A 169 7.78 17.64 -14.22
C GLY A 169 8.75 17.22 -13.11
N LYS A 170 8.65 15.98 -12.62
CA LYS A 170 9.57 15.41 -11.66
C LYS A 170 10.98 15.27 -12.22
N THR A 171 11.99 15.19 -11.36
CA THR A 171 13.37 14.94 -11.80
C THR A 171 13.56 13.48 -12.23
N ALA A 172 14.56 13.21 -13.06
CA ALA A 172 14.88 11.83 -13.45
C ALA A 172 15.31 10.96 -12.26
N LEU A 173 15.93 11.56 -11.24
CA LEU A 173 16.26 10.87 -9.99
C LEU A 173 15.00 10.50 -9.21
N ASP A 174 14.06 11.44 -9.06
CA ASP A 174 12.78 11.19 -8.38
C ASP A 174 11.94 10.14 -9.10
N ALA A 175 11.97 10.13 -10.44
CA ALA A 175 11.34 9.07 -11.23
C ALA A 175 11.99 7.71 -10.92
N GLN A 176 13.31 7.61 -10.86
CA GLN A 176 13.97 6.35 -10.51
C GLN A 176 13.65 5.89 -9.08
N LEU A 177 13.66 6.80 -8.11
CA LEU A 177 13.40 6.50 -6.70
C LEU A 177 11.93 6.15 -6.43
N GLY A 178 11.00 6.92 -6.98
CA GLY A 178 9.57 6.81 -6.67
C GLY A 178 8.78 5.95 -7.65
N GLU A 179 9.17 5.88 -8.92
CA GLU A 179 8.46 5.09 -9.94
C GLU A 179 9.03 3.68 -10.06
N LEU A 180 10.35 3.58 -10.27
CA LEU A 180 11.00 2.33 -10.62
C LEU A 180 11.36 1.49 -9.40
N LEU A 181 12.09 2.07 -8.44
CA LEU A 181 12.64 1.33 -7.30
C LEU A 181 11.52 0.66 -6.48
N THR A 182 10.48 1.41 -6.14
CA THR A 182 9.29 0.93 -5.41
C THR A 182 8.54 -0.16 -6.17
N THR A 183 8.34 0.00 -7.49
CA THR A 183 7.63 -0.97 -8.35
C THR A 183 8.42 -2.26 -8.53
N LEU A 184 9.73 -2.16 -8.78
CA LEU A 184 10.61 -3.33 -8.92
C LEU A 184 10.69 -4.10 -7.61
N GLU A 185 10.71 -3.40 -6.48
CA GLU A 185 10.71 -4.01 -5.16
C GLU A 185 9.39 -4.74 -4.85
N LYS A 186 8.24 -4.15 -5.23
CA LYS A 186 6.92 -4.81 -5.16
C LYS A 186 6.89 -6.10 -5.98
N LEU A 187 7.34 -6.05 -7.23
CA LEU A 187 7.42 -7.23 -8.12
C LEU A 187 8.32 -8.32 -7.54
N ARG A 188 9.52 -7.93 -7.05
CA ARG A 188 10.47 -8.86 -6.42
C ARG A 188 9.82 -9.57 -5.23
N TRP A 189 9.17 -8.82 -4.35
CA TRP A 189 8.56 -9.34 -3.14
C TRP A 189 7.35 -10.24 -3.45
N ILE A 190 6.40 -9.79 -4.27
CA ILE A 190 5.22 -10.58 -4.65
C ILE A 190 5.62 -11.87 -5.37
N ARG A 191 6.58 -11.82 -6.31
CA ARG A 191 7.07 -13.01 -7.01
C ARG A 191 7.65 -14.05 -6.04
N ARG A 192 8.33 -13.60 -4.97
CA ARG A 192 8.99 -14.48 -4.00
C ARG A 192 8.02 -15.04 -2.96
N TYR A 193 7.10 -14.23 -2.45
CA TYR A 193 6.30 -14.59 -1.27
C TYR A 193 4.81 -14.76 -1.54
N GLY A 194 4.27 -14.20 -2.63
CA GLY A 194 2.83 -14.09 -2.84
C GLY A 194 2.10 -15.43 -2.80
N ALA A 195 2.66 -16.47 -3.41
CA ALA A 195 2.00 -17.79 -3.43
C ALA A 195 1.90 -18.43 -2.04
N ARG A 196 2.89 -18.19 -1.17
CA ARG A 196 2.83 -18.63 0.23
C ARG A 196 1.80 -17.83 1.01
N LEU A 197 1.71 -16.52 0.76
CA LEU A 197 0.78 -15.62 1.44
C LEU A 197 -0.68 -15.87 1.09
N LEU A 198 -0.94 -16.39 -0.12
CA LEU A 198 -2.26 -16.77 -0.62
C LEU A 198 -2.55 -18.28 -0.48
N ALA A 199 -1.64 -19.06 0.11
CA ALA A 199 -1.91 -20.45 0.43
C ALA A 199 -2.97 -20.55 1.56
N PRO A 200 -3.75 -21.64 1.63
CA PRO A 200 -4.68 -21.88 2.73
C PRO A 200 -3.99 -21.79 4.09
N GLU A 201 -4.57 -21.01 5.01
CA GLU A 201 -4.04 -20.80 6.34
C GLU A 201 -4.84 -21.61 7.37
N TYR A 202 -4.31 -22.77 7.77
CA TYR A 202 -4.94 -23.66 8.75
C TYR A 202 -4.95 -23.05 10.14
N ARG A 203 -6.08 -23.18 10.83
CA ARG A 203 -6.33 -22.61 12.16
C ARG A 203 -6.58 -23.73 13.18
N PRO A 204 -6.17 -23.53 14.45
CA PRO A 204 -6.54 -24.44 15.51
C PRO A 204 -8.07 -24.46 15.69
N VAL A 205 -8.60 -25.63 16.05
CA VAL A 205 -10.02 -25.83 16.39
C VAL A 205 -10.14 -26.05 17.89
N GLY A 206 -11.28 -25.67 18.45
CA GLY A 206 -11.55 -25.82 19.89
C GLY A 206 -11.94 -27.26 20.27
N PRO A 207 -12.07 -27.56 21.58
CA PRO A 207 -12.44 -28.88 22.08
C PRO A 207 -13.76 -29.42 21.49
N MET A 208 -14.79 -28.58 21.34
CA MET A 208 -16.08 -28.95 20.74
C MET A 208 -16.00 -29.31 19.26
N THR A 209 -14.92 -28.93 18.59
CA THR A 209 -14.75 -29.06 17.14
C THR A 209 -13.47 -29.82 16.79
N LEU A 210 -12.93 -30.64 17.71
CA LEU A 210 -11.72 -31.44 17.47
C LEU A 210 -11.85 -32.38 16.27
N HIS A 211 -13.05 -32.85 15.96
CA HIS A 211 -13.38 -33.64 14.78
C HIS A 211 -13.38 -32.84 13.48
N LYS A 212 -13.14 -31.52 13.55
CA LYS A 212 -13.05 -30.62 12.41
C LYS A 212 -11.61 -30.19 12.14
N ARG A 213 -11.39 -29.74 10.92
CA ARG A 213 -10.27 -28.90 10.52
C ARG A 213 -10.84 -27.59 10.01
N ALA A 214 -10.17 -26.49 10.32
CA ALA A 214 -10.56 -25.15 9.91
C ALA A 214 -9.38 -24.47 9.20
N TRP A 215 -9.66 -23.73 8.14
CA TRP A 215 -8.66 -22.90 7.46
C TRP A 215 -9.32 -21.70 6.79
N VAL A 216 -8.50 -20.69 6.49
CA VAL A 216 -8.88 -19.56 5.66
C VAL A 216 -8.33 -19.78 4.25
N GLN A 217 -9.18 -19.61 3.23
CA GLN A 217 -8.81 -19.65 1.82
C GLN A 217 -8.92 -18.24 1.23
N TYR A 218 -8.04 -17.94 0.26
CA TYR A 218 -7.98 -16.67 -0.44
C TYR A 218 -8.33 -16.89 -1.90
N GLU A 219 -9.48 -16.37 -2.33
CA GLU A 219 -9.97 -16.48 -3.71
C GLU A 219 -9.98 -15.09 -4.35
N PRO A 220 -9.74 -14.95 -5.67
CA PRO A 220 -9.86 -13.64 -6.32
C PRO A 220 -11.27 -13.06 -6.13
N LEU A 221 -11.35 -11.73 -5.99
CA LEU A 221 -12.62 -11.01 -5.94
C LEU A 221 -13.30 -10.98 -7.32
N GLY A 222 -12.51 -10.78 -8.37
CA GLY A 222 -12.97 -10.60 -9.74
C GLY A 222 -12.29 -9.40 -10.40
N VAL A 223 -12.98 -8.28 -10.58
CA VAL A 223 -12.40 -7.06 -11.18
C VAL A 223 -12.21 -6.00 -10.12
N ILE A 224 -10.97 -5.56 -10.00
CA ILE A 224 -10.56 -4.47 -9.12
C ILE A 224 -10.60 -3.16 -9.90
N GLY A 225 -11.21 -2.13 -9.33
CA GLY A 225 -11.06 -0.75 -9.80
C GLY A 225 -9.88 -0.09 -9.10
N ALA A 226 -9.14 0.76 -9.80
CA ALA A 226 -8.15 1.64 -9.21
C ALA A 226 -8.27 3.06 -9.74
N VAL A 227 -8.13 4.05 -8.86
CA VAL A 227 -8.07 5.47 -9.22
C VAL A 227 -6.70 5.99 -8.76
N ALA A 228 -5.83 6.26 -9.72
CA ALA A 228 -4.41 6.52 -9.51
C ALA A 228 -4.07 8.02 -9.71
N PRO A 229 -3.31 8.65 -8.78
CA PRO A 229 -2.93 10.05 -8.88
C PRO A 229 -1.65 10.24 -9.71
N TRP A 230 -1.38 11.50 -10.04
CA TRP A 230 -0.35 11.94 -10.99
C TRP A 230 1.06 12.09 -10.42
N ASN A 231 1.27 11.97 -9.11
CA ASN A 231 2.58 12.25 -8.52
C ASN A 231 3.63 11.18 -8.84
N TYR A 232 3.23 9.91 -8.87
CA TYR A 232 4.05 8.79 -9.33
C TYR A 232 3.23 7.88 -10.25
N PRO A 233 2.86 8.31 -11.47
CA PRO A 233 1.88 7.65 -12.32
C PRO A 233 2.24 6.21 -12.67
N PHE A 234 3.53 5.91 -12.90
CA PHE A 234 3.92 4.54 -13.21
C PHE A 234 3.75 3.65 -11.97
N HIS A 235 4.25 4.09 -10.81
CA HIS A 235 4.11 3.32 -9.59
C HIS A 235 2.65 3.17 -9.15
N ASN A 236 1.87 4.24 -9.19
CA ASN A 236 0.47 4.26 -8.78
C ASN A 236 -0.42 3.41 -9.69
N LEU A 237 -0.06 3.25 -10.96
CA LEU A 237 -0.68 2.29 -11.87
C LEU A 237 -0.25 0.85 -11.52
N MET A 238 1.05 0.62 -11.38
CA MET A 238 1.61 -0.73 -11.22
C MET A 238 1.30 -1.35 -9.86
N ASN A 239 1.32 -0.58 -8.78
CA ASN A 239 1.20 -1.09 -7.41
C ASN A 239 -0.11 -1.87 -7.14
N PRO A 240 -1.32 -1.35 -7.41
CA PRO A 240 -2.55 -2.13 -7.29
C PRO A 240 -2.62 -3.24 -8.35
N LEU A 241 -2.12 -2.99 -9.56
CA LEU A 241 -2.10 -3.94 -10.66
C LEU A 241 -1.34 -5.23 -10.32
N ILE A 242 -0.13 -5.11 -9.75
CA ILE A 242 0.71 -6.26 -9.41
C ILE A 242 -0.01 -7.14 -8.37
N ALA A 243 -0.63 -6.54 -7.35
CA ALA A 243 -1.38 -7.28 -6.34
C ALA A 243 -2.64 -7.94 -6.93
N ALA A 244 -3.41 -7.19 -7.73
CA ALA A 244 -4.63 -7.67 -8.38
C ALA A 244 -4.36 -8.89 -9.28
N LEU A 245 -3.42 -8.75 -10.23
CA LEU A 245 -3.07 -9.83 -11.16
C LEU A 245 -2.54 -11.06 -10.42
N PHE A 246 -1.67 -10.87 -9.42
CA PHE A 246 -1.12 -12.01 -8.68
C PHE A 246 -2.18 -12.76 -7.85
N ALA A 247 -3.16 -12.03 -7.32
CA ALA A 247 -4.31 -12.62 -6.61
C ALA A 247 -5.30 -13.34 -7.55
N GLY A 248 -5.22 -13.12 -8.88
CA GLY A 248 -6.10 -13.74 -9.88
C GLY A 248 -7.26 -12.85 -10.34
N ASN A 249 -7.16 -11.55 -10.08
CA ASN A 249 -8.14 -10.55 -10.50
C ASN A 249 -7.73 -9.93 -11.84
N ALA A 250 -8.70 -9.35 -12.55
CA ALA A 250 -8.41 -8.31 -13.54
C ALA A 250 -8.51 -6.93 -12.88
N ILE A 251 -8.05 -5.89 -13.57
CA ILE A 251 -8.02 -4.52 -13.04
C ILE A 251 -8.37 -3.47 -14.10
N VAL A 252 -9.18 -2.49 -13.70
CA VAL A 252 -9.50 -1.29 -14.48
C VAL A 252 -8.96 -0.06 -13.72
N ILE A 253 -8.08 0.70 -14.35
CA ILE A 253 -7.31 1.77 -13.70
C ILE A 253 -7.68 3.11 -14.33
N LYS A 254 -8.29 4.01 -13.57
CA LYS A 254 -8.47 5.41 -13.95
C LYS A 254 -7.24 6.21 -13.53
N CYS A 255 -6.44 6.66 -14.49
CA CYS A 255 -5.27 7.50 -14.26
C CYS A 255 -5.67 8.98 -14.22
N SER A 256 -4.99 9.78 -13.39
CA SER A 256 -5.23 11.23 -13.34
C SER A 256 -4.99 11.88 -14.70
N GLU A 257 -5.85 12.85 -15.02
CA GLU A 257 -5.80 13.71 -16.19
C GLU A 257 -4.47 14.49 -16.36
N TYR A 258 -3.70 14.66 -15.28
CA TYR A 258 -2.37 15.28 -15.30
C TYR A 258 -1.23 14.30 -15.62
N SER A 259 -1.55 13.03 -15.84
CA SER A 259 -0.57 11.96 -16.07
C SER A 259 -1.07 10.91 -17.08
N SER A 260 -2.08 11.26 -17.88
CA SER A 260 -2.73 10.30 -18.75
C SER A 260 -1.87 9.93 -19.95
N TRP A 261 -1.05 10.85 -20.46
CA TRP A 261 -0.22 10.61 -21.64
C TRP A 261 0.84 9.54 -21.37
N CYS A 262 1.54 9.61 -20.24
CA CYS A 262 2.49 8.57 -19.84
C CYS A 262 1.80 7.28 -19.38
N SER A 263 0.65 7.37 -18.70
CA SER A 263 -0.11 6.20 -18.23
C SER A 263 -0.58 5.30 -19.36
N VAL A 264 -0.90 5.90 -20.49
CA VAL A 264 -1.27 5.25 -21.73
C VAL A 264 -0.12 4.37 -22.27
N TYR A 265 1.11 4.89 -22.31
CA TYR A 265 2.31 4.11 -22.63
C TYR A 265 2.53 2.97 -21.62
N PHE A 266 2.38 3.25 -20.32
CA PHE A 266 2.58 2.25 -19.26
C PHE A 266 1.57 1.10 -19.33
N ALA A 267 0.29 1.39 -19.59
CA ALA A 267 -0.74 0.38 -19.73
C ALA A 267 -0.46 -0.52 -20.94
N ARG A 268 -0.04 0.06 -22.07
CA ARG A 268 0.36 -0.70 -23.26
C ARG A 268 1.48 -1.68 -22.96
N LEU A 269 2.54 -1.22 -22.29
CA LEU A 269 3.68 -2.05 -21.89
C LEU A 269 3.24 -3.29 -21.10
N VAL A 270 2.30 -3.12 -20.17
CA VAL A 270 1.75 -4.23 -19.38
C VAL A 270 0.89 -5.17 -20.22
N ARG A 271 0.00 -4.63 -21.05
CA ARG A 271 -0.90 -5.41 -21.92
C ARG A 271 -0.11 -6.26 -22.91
N GLU A 272 0.92 -5.70 -23.54
CA GLU A 272 1.82 -6.44 -24.43
C GLU A 272 2.60 -7.54 -23.69
N THR A 273 3.00 -7.26 -22.44
CA THR A 273 3.63 -8.28 -21.59
C THR A 273 2.69 -9.45 -21.30
N LEU A 274 1.41 -9.17 -21.01
CA LEU A 274 0.39 -10.21 -20.80
C LEU A 274 0.18 -11.05 -22.06
N ALA A 275 0.04 -10.41 -23.22
CA ALA A 275 -0.11 -11.09 -24.50
C ALA A 275 1.11 -11.97 -24.82
N ALA A 276 2.32 -11.47 -24.60
CA ALA A 276 3.56 -12.24 -24.78
C ALA A 276 3.68 -13.43 -23.81
N CYS A 277 3.01 -13.38 -22.65
CA CYS A 277 2.90 -14.50 -21.72
C CYS A 277 1.77 -15.48 -22.08
N GLY A 278 1.01 -15.24 -23.16
CA GLY A 278 -0.13 -16.07 -23.56
C GLY A 278 -1.40 -15.81 -22.75
N HIS A 279 -1.55 -14.63 -22.15
CA HIS A 279 -2.71 -14.25 -21.36
C HIS A 279 -3.46 -13.06 -21.99
N PRO A 280 -4.77 -12.92 -21.75
CA PRO A 280 -5.55 -11.84 -22.35
C PRO A 280 -5.01 -10.45 -21.93
N PRO A 281 -4.67 -9.56 -22.87
CA PRO A 281 -4.29 -8.19 -22.54
C PRO A 281 -5.43 -7.41 -21.86
N GLU A 282 -6.68 -7.84 -22.01
CA GLU A 282 -7.87 -7.22 -21.43
C GLU A 282 -7.93 -7.35 -19.90
N LEU A 283 -7.06 -8.16 -19.28
CA LEU A 283 -6.91 -8.22 -17.82
C LEU A 283 -6.54 -6.88 -17.20
N VAL A 284 -5.97 -5.97 -17.98
CA VAL A 284 -5.60 -4.62 -17.55
C VAL A 284 -6.23 -3.62 -18.51
N GLN A 285 -7.11 -2.79 -17.96
CA GLN A 285 -7.77 -1.71 -18.70
C GLN A 285 -7.37 -0.37 -18.13
N LEU A 286 -7.18 0.62 -19.01
CA LEU A 286 -6.90 2.00 -18.63
C LEU A 286 -8.11 2.87 -18.95
N VAL A 287 -8.48 3.73 -18.01
CA VAL A 287 -9.51 4.77 -18.19
C VAL A 287 -8.82 6.13 -18.09
N SER A 288 -8.83 6.89 -19.19
CA SER A 288 -8.42 8.30 -19.18
C SER A 288 -9.66 9.19 -19.04
N GLY A 289 -9.64 10.11 -18.09
CA GLY A 289 -10.78 10.96 -17.81
C GLY A 289 -10.59 11.78 -16.55
N ASP A 290 -11.54 12.65 -16.24
CA ASP A 290 -11.53 13.48 -15.03
C ASP A 290 -12.26 12.78 -13.87
N GLY A 291 -12.77 13.55 -12.91
CA GLY A 291 -13.55 13.01 -11.79
C GLY A 291 -14.80 12.24 -12.21
N ALA A 292 -15.43 12.55 -13.34
CA ALA A 292 -16.63 11.87 -13.81
C ALA A 292 -16.33 10.42 -14.21
N ALA A 293 -15.22 10.19 -14.93
CA ALA A 293 -14.76 8.83 -15.26
C ALA A 293 -14.40 8.02 -14.00
N GLY A 294 -13.79 8.68 -13.01
CA GLY A 294 -13.50 8.06 -11.71
C GLY A 294 -14.78 7.67 -10.97
N ASN A 295 -15.79 8.55 -10.94
CA ASN A 295 -17.09 8.25 -10.35
C ASN A 295 -17.77 7.08 -11.08
N ALA A 296 -17.79 7.10 -12.41
CA ALA A 296 -18.35 6.02 -13.21
C ALA A 296 -17.71 4.67 -12.88
N LEU A 297 -16.38 4.63 -12.72
CA LEU A 297 -15.67 3.41 -12.31
C LEU A 297 -16.08 2.93 -10.91
N VAL A 298 -16.16 3.83 -9.93
CA VAL A 298 -16.56 3.50 -8.56
C VAL A 298 -18.01 3.02 -8.50
N THR A 299 -18.87 3.59 -9.35
CA THR A 299 -20.30 3.28 -9.43
C THR A 299 -20.64 2.27 -10.53
N ASP A 300 -19.69 1.54 -11.11
CA ASP A 300 -19.98 0.44 -12.05
C ASP A 300 -20.21 -0.87 -11.29
N GLU A 301 -21.31 -1.59 -11.57
CA GLU A 301 -21.66 -2.83 -10.86
C GLU A 301 -20.68 -3.98 -11.15
N GLY A 302 -19.92 -3.88 -12.23
CA GLY A 302 -18.86 -4.81 -12.59
C GLY A 302 -17.55 -4.59 -11.84
N ILE A 303 -17.49 -3.82 -10.75
CA ILE A 303 -16.30 -3.65 -9.91
C ILE A 303 -16.53 -4.25 -8.51
N ASP A 304 -15.63 -5.12 -8.04
CA ASP A 304 -15.77 -5.81 -6.73
C ASP A 304 -15.06 -5.10 -5.57
N LYS A 305 -14.06 -4.27 -5.88
CA LYS A 305 -13.29 -3.50 -4.90
C LYS A 305 -12.60 -2.34 -5.58
N VAL A 306 -12.46 -1.21 -4.89
CA VAL A 306 -11.71 -0.05 -5.40
C VAL A 306 -10.50 0.27 -4.53
N PHE A 307 -9.37 0.52 -5.18
CA PHE A 307 -8.23 1.21 -4.59
C PHE A 307 -8.26 2.67 -5.03
N PHE A 308 -8.35 3.60 -4.09
CA PHE A 308 -8.28 5.02 -4.37
C PHE A 308 -7.05 5.61 -3.70
N THR A 309 -6.21 6.28 -4.48
CA THR A 309 -5.12 7.11 -3.97
C THR A 309 -5.31 8.54 -4.45
N GLY A 310 -5.28 9.52 -3.54
CA GLY A 310 -5.51 10.91 -3.89
C GLY A 310 -5.82 11.80 -2.69
N SER A 311 -6.44 12.95 -2.92
CA SER A 311 -6.73 13.88 -1.82
C SER A 311 -7.81 13.36 -0.88
N THR A 312 -7.74 13.75 0.40
CA THR A 312 -8.75 13.37 1.40
C THR A 312 -10.15 13.82 1.01
N ALA A 313 -10.29 15.00 0.40
CA ALA A 313 -11.58 15.51 -0.04
C ALA A 313 -12.24 14.62 -1.10
N VAL A 314 -11.46 14.13 -2.08
CA VAL A 314 -11.96 13.21 -3.11
C VAL A 314 -12.17 11.82 -2.53
N GLY A 315 -11.29 11.35 -1.64
CA GLY A 315 -11.45 10.06 -0.95
C GLY A 315 -12.77 9.95 -0.19
N ARG A 316 -13.23 11.03 0.47
CA ARG A 316 -14.56 11.07 1.10
C ARG A 316 -15.70 10.90 0.09
N ARG A 317 -15.59 11.50 -1.11
CA ARG A 317 -16.58 11.35 -2.17
C ARG A 317 -16.60 9.92 -2.72
N VAL A 318 -15.42 9.31 -2.90
CA VAL A 318 -15.30 7.91 -3.32
C VAL A 318 -15.93 6.97 -2.28
N ALA A 319 -15.65 7.18 -0.99
CA ALA A 319 -16.26 6.39 0.08
C ALA A 319 -17.80 6.53 0.09
N ALA A 320 -18.32 7.75 -0.08
CA ALA A 320 -19.76 7.99 -0.16
C ALA A 320 -20.40 7.31 -1.38
N ALA A 321 -19.74 7.38 -2.55
CA ALA A 321 -20.22 6.72 -3.77
C ALA A 321 -20.20 5.19 -3.64
N ALA A 322 -19.15 4.63 -3.03
CA ALA A 322 -19.00 3.19 -2.79
C ALA A 322 -20.02 2.64 -1.78
N ALA A 323 -20.42 3.45 -0.80
CA ALA A 323 -21.32 3.03 0.28
C ALA A 323 -22.71 2.61 -0.21
N SER A 324 -23.23 3.18 -1.31
CA SER A 324 -24.55 2.86 -1.86
C SER A 324 -24.74 1.39 -2.23
N ARG A 325 -23.63 0.68 -2.47
CA ARG A 325 -23.58 -0.75 -2.82
C ARG A 325 -22.69 -1.58 -1.90
N LEU A 326 -22.25 -1.00 -0.78
CA LEU A 326 -21.30 -1.62 0.16
C LEU A 326 -19.99 -2.07 -0.52
N LEU A 327 -19.53 -1.34 -1.54
CA LEU A 327 -18.30 -1.67 -2.26
C LEU A 327 -17.09 -1.49 -1.33
N PRO A 328 -16.26 -2.53 -1.13
CA PRO A 328 -15.03 -2.40 -0.37
C PRO A 328 -14.09 -1.37 -1.03
N VAL A 329 -13.53 -0.46 -0.22
CA VAL A 329 -12.58 0.55 -0.67
C VAL A 329 -11.31 0.52 0.16
N VAL A 330 -10.17 0.65 -0.50
CA VAL A 330 -8.89 1.03 0.12
C VAL A 330 -8.67 2.50 -0.18
N LEU A 331 -8.46 3.29 0.88
CA LEU A 331 -8.30 4.74 0.77
C LEU A 331 -6.90 5.11 1.23
N GLU A 332 -6.09 5.60 0.30
CA GLU A 332 -4.74 6.14 0.55
C GLU A 332 -4.73 7.62 0.28
N LEU A 333 -4.86 8.41 1.34
CA LEU A 333 -5.16 9.83 1.24
C LEU A 333 -3.95 10.70 1.61
N GLY A 334 -4.18 12.00 1.76
CA GLY A 334 -3.12 12.98 2.03
C GLY A 334 -2.32 12.68 3.29
N GLY A 335 -1.12 13.23 3.33
CA GLY A 335 -0.21 13.18 4.47
C GLY A 335 0.08 14.56 5.03
N LYS A 336 0.70 14.58 6.20
CA LYS A 336 1.31 15.78 6.80
C LYS A 336 2.42 15.32 7.73
N ASP A 337 3.28 14.47 7.16
CA ASP A 337 4.13 13.57 7.93
C ASP A 337 5.11 14.37 8.79
N ALA A 338 5.27 13.91 10.02
CA ALA A 338 6.16 14.52 10.99
C ALA A 338 7.55 13.87 10.91
N MET A 339 8.60 14.67 10.92
CA MET A 339 9.96 14.24 11.21
C MET A 339 10.37 14.78 12.56
N ILE A 340 10.66 13.89 13.50
CA ILE A 340 11.05 14.21 14.86
C ILE A 340 12.56 14.05 14.98
N VAL A 341 13.24 15.10 15.40
CA VAL A 341 14.69 15.16 15.53
C VAL A 341 15.05 15.43 16.98
N CYS A 342 15.47 14.39 17.69
CA CYS A 342 15.95 14.50 19.06
C CYS A 342 17.38 15.06 19.11
N ALA A 343 17.74 15.69 20.22
CA ALA A 343 19.04 16.35 20.44
C ALA A 343 20.22 15.38 20.39
N ASP A 344 20.00 14.08 20.61
CA ASP A 344 21.02 13.04 20.58
C ASP A 344 21.26 12.43 19.19
N CYS A 345 20.54 12.90 18.16
CA CYS A 345 20.65 12.36 16.80
C CYS A 345 22.00 12.64 16.12
N ASP A 346 22.19 12.04 14.94
CA ASP A 346 23.31 12.33 14.06
C ASP A 346 22.92 13.35 12.99
N LEU A 347 23.44 14.58 13.10
CA LEU A 347 23.13 15.65 12.16
C LEU A 347 23.61 15.36 10.73
N GLU A 348 24.72 14.65 10.56
CA GLU A 348 25.24 14.27 9.23
C GLU A 348 24.27 13.32 8.53
N GLN A 349 23.57 12.49 9.30
CA GLN A 349 22.52 11.62 8.78
C GLN A 349 21.21 12.38 8.55
N VAL A 350 20.77 13.19 9.52
CA VAL A 350 19.44 13.82 9.51
C VAL A 350 19.29 14.83 8.38
N CYS A 351 20.29 15.69 8.15
CA CYS A 351 20.18 16.77 7.17
C CYS A 351 19.86 16.29 5.73
N PRO A 352 20.64 15.37 5.12
CA PRO A 352 20.32 14.88 3.78
C PRO A 352 18.99 14.14 3.71
N ILE A 353 18.59 13.44 4.79
CA ILE A 353 17.30 12.76 4.85
C ILE A 353 16.15 13.75 4.95
N ALA A 354 16.28 14.83 5.72
CA ALA A 354 15.30 15.90 5.81
C ALA A 354 15.11 16.60 4.45
N LEU A 355 16.22 16.90 3.75
CA LEU A 355 16.16 17.48 2.40
C LEU A 355 15.43 16.56 1.42
N ARG A 356 15.81 15.28 1.36
CA ARG A 356 15.08 14.30 0.54
C ARG A 356 13.61 14.19 0.95
N GLY A 357 13.35 14.14 2.25
CA GLY A 357 12.00 13.96 2.81
C GLY A 357 11.04 15.07 2.40
N VAL A 358 11.52 16.31 2.35
CA VAL A 358 10.73 17.49 1.97
C VAL A 358 10.70 17.71 0.47
N PHE A 359 11.84 17.56 -0.22
CA PHE A 359 12.00 18.05 -1.59
C PHE A 359 11.95 16.98 -2.68
N GLN A 360 11.97 15.68 -2.34
CA GLN A 360 11.79 14.61 -3.34
C GLN A 360 10.48 14.84 -4.10
N ASN A 361 10.54 14.84 -5.43
CA ASN A 361 9.42 15.16 -6.31
C ASN A 361 8.81 16.55 -6.08
N SER A 362 9.64 17.53 -5.69
CA SER A 362 9.22 18.88 -5.31
C SER A 362 8.19 18.90 -4.17
N GLY A 363 8.29 17.95 -3.24
CA GLY A 363 7.33 17.81 -2.13
C GLY A 363 5.95 17.27 -2.54
N GLN A 364 5.77 16.85 -3.80
CA GLN A 364 4.56 16.21 -4.29
C GLN A 364 4.56 14.72 -3.95
N ASN A 365 4.65 14.41 -2.65
CA ASN A 365 4.79 13.06 -2.12
C ASN A 365 3.87 12.88 -0.91
N CYS A 366 2.98 11.87 -0.94
CA CYS A 366 2.03 11.66 0.16
C CYS A 366 2.72 11.37 1.50
N VAL A 367 3.83 10.61 1.47
CA VAL A 367 4.68 10.37 2.65
C VAL A 367 5.76 11.43 2.81
N GLY A 368 5.67 12.56 2.10
CA GLY A 368 6.60 13.67 2.21
C GLY A 368 6.60 14.28 3.61
N VAL A 369 7.78 14.67 4.09
CA VAL A 369 7.91 15.38 5.36
C VAL A 369 7.39 16.78 5.18
N GLU A 370 6.34 17.15 5.94
CA GLU A 370 5.78 18.51 5.90
C GLU A 370 5.90 19.24 7.24
N ARG A 371 6.30 18.56 8.31
CA ARG A 371 6.52 19.16 9.64
C ARG A 371 7.76 18.54 10.29
N ILE A 372 8.80 19.34 10.50
CA ILE A 372 10.03 18.91 11.16
C ILE A 372 10.04 19.47 12.58
N PHE A 373 9.91 18.60 13.57
CA PHE A 373 10.02 18.93 14.98
C PHE A 373 11.45 18.67 15.45
N VAL A 374 12.10 19.68 16.02
CA VAL A 374 13.49 19.60 16.46
C VAL A 374 13.58 19.94 17.94
N GLU A 375 14.29 19.12 18.71
CA GLU A 375 14.44 19.32 20.15
C GLU A 375 15.23 20.61 20.42
N ARG A 376 14.77 21.43 21.35
CA ARG A 376 15.25 22.82 21.55
C ARG A 376 16.77 23.00 21.56
N PRO A 377 17.58 22.16 22.23
CA PRO A 377 19.04 22.32 22.24
C PRO A 377 19.70 22.26 20.85
N LEU A 378 19.05 21.59 19.89
CA LEU A 378 19.56 21.38 18.52
C LEU A 378 18.91 22.33 17.49
N TYR A 379 17.82 23.01 17.86
CA TYR A 379 16.95 23.73 16.94
C TYR A 379 17.70 24.76 16.09
N SER A 380 18.41 25.71 16.72
CA SER A 380 19.08 26.80 15.98
C SER A 380 20.14 26.28 15.01
N GLN A 381 20.96 25.32 15.44
CA GLN A 381 22.01 24.72 14.60
C GLN A 381 21.43 24.00 13.38
N LEU A 382 20.37 23.22 13.57
CA LEU A 382 19.76 22.47 12.48
C LEU A 382 19.02 23.40 11.51
N VAL A 383 18.33 24.43 12.02
CA VAL A 383 17.64 25.44 11.19
C VAL A 383 18.62 26.15 10.26
N GLU A 384 19.75 26.60 10.78
CA GLU A 384 20.78 27.28 9.99
C GLU A 384 21.35 26.36 8.90
N ARG A 385 21.74 25.14 9.28
CA ARG A 385 22.32 24.16 8.35
C ARG A 385 21.34 23.74 7.25
N LEU A 386 20.08 23.52 7.58
CA LEU A 386 19.04 23.20 6.59
C LEU A 386 18.75 24.40 5.69
N ALA A 387 18.66 25.61 6.24
CA ALA A 387 18.45 26.81 5.44
C ALA A 387 19.58 27.03 4.42
N GLU A 388 20.84 26.85 4.84
CA GLU A 388 21.98 26.91 3.93
C GLU A 388 21.90 25.85 2.82
N ALA A 389 21.64 24.59 3.19
CA ALA A 389 21.53 23.52 2.20
C ALA A 389 20.36 23.73 1.22
N VAL A 390 19.23 24.28 1.69
CA VAL A 390 18.07 24.57 0.82
C VAL A 390 18.37 25.72 -0.15
N ARG A 391 19.17 26.73 0.24
CA ARG A 391 19.62 27.79 -0.68
C ARG A 391 20.45 27.25 -1.84
N ALA A 392 21.16 26.13 -1.64
CA ALA A 392 21.98 25.50 -2.66
C ALA A 392 21.18 24.61 -3.65
N LEU A 393 19.90 24.35 -3.40
CA LEU A 393 19.07 23.51 -4.27
C LEU A 393 18.81 24.18 -5.62
N ARG A 394 18.97 23.42 -6.69
CA ARG A 394 18.79 23.90 -8.07
C ARG A 394 17.44 23.49 -8.61
N ILE A 395 16.71 24.47 -9.11
CA ILE A 395 15.42 24.26 -9.78
C ILE A 395 15.65 23.58 -11.14
N GLY A 396 14.83 22.59 -11.48
CA GLY A 396 14.95 21.76 -12.67
C GLY A 396 15.92 20.57 -12.55
N ALA A 397 16.80 20.57 -11.54
CA ALA A 397 17.75 19.47 -11.31
C ALA A 397 17.48 18.73 -9.99
N ASP A 398 17.40 19.48 -8.89
CA ASP A 398 17.14 18.92 -7.55
C ASP A 398 15.66 19.04 -7.18
N VAL A 399 14.97 20.08 -7.67
CA VAL A 399 13.53 20.33 -7.48
C VAL A 399 12.87 20.57 -8.84
N GLY A 400 11.97 19.68 -9.24
CA GLY A 400 11.23 19.74 -10.50
C GLY A 400 10.03 20.70 -10.50
N ALA A 401 9.24 20.64 -11.56
CA ALA A 401 8.05 21.47 -11.73
C ALA A 401 6.84 20.95 -10.94
N MET A 402 5.88 21.84 -10.70
CA MET A 402 4.59 21.50 -10.10
C MET A 402 3.67 20.91 -11.17
N THR A 403 3.24 19.67 -11.00
CA THR A 403 2.47 18.94 -12.02
C THR A 403 1.14 19.60 -12.36
N MET A 404 0.45 20.18 -11.36
CA MET A 404 -0.80 20.92 -11.56
C MET A 404 -0.59 22.41 -11.92
N GLY A 405 0.65 22.82 -12.19
CA GLY A 405 1.00 24.18 -12.61
C GLY A 405 0.42 25.27 -11.68
N ALA A 406 -0.27 26.23 -12.28
CA ALA A 406 -0.79 27.42 -11.59
C ALA A 406 -1.65 27.11 -10.35
N ALA A 407 -2.46 26.04 -10.38
CA ALA A 407 -3.32 25.68 -9.25
C ALA A 407 -2.51 25.27 -8.02
N ALA A 408 -1.47 24.44 -8.22
CA ALA A 408 -0.57 24.07 -7.13
C ALA A 408 0.24 25.26 -6.62
N LEU A 409 0.75 26.10 -7.53
CA LEU A 409 1.51 27.30 -7.17
C LEU A 409 0.69 28.30 -6.34
N GLN A 410 -0.58 28.51 -6.70
CA GLN A 410 -1.51 29.35 -5.95
C GLN A 410 -1.77 28.82 -4.54
N HIS A 411 -1.98 27.50 -4.41
CA HIS A 411 -2.19 26.85 -3.12
C HIS A 411 -0.97 27.00 -2.20
N ILE A 412 0.22 26.67 -2.71
CA ILE A 412 1.47 26.77 -1.94
C ILE A 412 1.71 28.21 -1.50
N GLU A 413 1.59 29.17 -2.42
CA GLU A 413 1.79 30.58 -2.12
C GLU A 413 0.82 31.08 -1.05
N ALA A 414 -0.47 30.69 -1.13
CA ALA A 414 -1.45 31.06 -0.13
C ALA A 414 -1.11 30.52 1.27
N LEU A 415 -0.62 29.28 1.38
CA LEU A 415 -0.20 28.69 2.66
C LEU A 415 1.08 29.31 3.22
N VAL A 416 2.05 29.63 2.36
CA VAL A 416 3.29 30.32 2.78
C VAL A 416 2.98 31.74 3.26
N GLN A 417 2.17 32.49 2.50
CA GLN A 417 1.76 33.85 2.88
C GLN A 417 0.95 33.85 4.18
N ASP A 418 0.06 32.88 4.36
CA ASP A 418 -0.67 32.69 5.62
C ASP A 418 0.26 32.48 6.80
N ALA A 419 1.22 31.56 6.67
CA ALA A 419 2.19 31.29 7.72
C ALA A 419 3.00 32.54 8.10
N VAL A 420 3.47 33.30 7.11
CA VAL A 420 4.20 34.56 7.34
C VAL A 420 3.31 35.60 8.03
N ARG A 421 2.05 35.78 7.60
CA ARG A 421 1.09 36.68 8.26
C ARG A 421 0.82 36.28 9.71
N CYS A 422 0.80 34.98 10.02
CA CYS A 422 0.64 34.50 11.38
C CYS A 422 1.88 34.74 12.26
N GLY A 423 3.04 35.05 11.67
CA GLY A 423 4.29 35.32 12.39
C GLY A 423 5.45 34.36 12.10
N ALA A 424 5.30 33.43 11.14
CA ALA A 424 6.41 32.56 10.74
C ALA A 424 7.55 33.37 10.10
N LYS A 425 8.79 32.95 10.36
CA LYS A 425 9.98 33.50 9.69
C LYS A 425 10.24 32.76 8.38
N LEU A 426 10.31 33.50 7.28
CA LEU A 426 10.72 33.00 5.97
C LEU A 426 12.24 33.12 5.80
N LEU A 427 12.94 31.99 5.87
CA LEU A 427 14.42 31.96 5.84
C LEU A 427 14.99 31.82 4.42
N VAL A 428 14.26 31.12 3.55
CA VAL A 428 14.63 30.82 2.15
C VAL A 428 13.37 30.72 1.30
N GLY A 429 13.43 31.21 0.07
CA GLY A 429 12.40 31.00 -0.95
C GLY A 429 11.09 31.77 -0.70
N GLY A 430 9.96 31.06 -0.80
CA GLY A 430 8.62 31.57 -0.54
C GLY A 430 7.93 32.24 -1.72
N ARG A 431 8.48 32.10 -2.94
CA ARG A 431 7.96 32.75 -4.15
C ARG A 431 7.98 31.81 -5.34
N ARG A 432 7.14 32.09 -6.33
CA ARG A 432 7.22 31.46 -7.66
C ARG A 432 8.45 31.96 -8.38
N CYS A 433 9.13 31.08 -9.12
CA CYS A 433 10.26 31.46 -9.98
C CYS A 433 9.95 31.35 -11.47
N SER A 434 8.87 30.64 -11.82
CA SER A 434 8.29 30.59 -13.17
C SER A 434 6.81 30.20 -13.08
N PRO A 435 6.05 30.18 -14.19
CA PRO A 435 4.68 29.67 -14.19
C PRO A 435 4.53 28.18 -13.81
N HIS A 436 5.65 27.46 -13.68
CA HIS A 436 5.69 26.01 -13.45
C HIS A 436 6.41 25.61 -12.17
N HIS A 437 7.22 26.51 -11.58
CA HIS A 437 8.14 26.17 -10.49
C HIS A 437 7.97 27.09 -9.29
N PHE A 438 8.04 26.49 -8.09
CA PHE A 438 8.07 27.20 -6.81
C PHE A 438 9.46 27.09 -6.18
N GLN A 439 9.96 28.16 -5.56
CA GLN A 439 11.26 28.13 -4.90
C GLN A 439 11.23 27.16 -3.71
N PRO A 440 12.28 26.33 -3.52
CA PRO A 440 12.47 25.59 -2.27
C PRO A 440 12.40 26.56 -1.09
N THR A 441 11.49 26.28 -0.15
CA THR A 441 11.11 27.24 0.88
C THR A 441 11.41 26.69 2.27
N VAL A 442 11.93 27.54 3.16
CA VAL A 442 12.13 27.20 4.59
C VAL A 442 11.39 28.21 5.45
N LEU A 443 10.48 27.69 6.27
CA LEU A 443 9.76 28.42 7.29
C LEU A 443 10.18 27.91 8.67
N SER A 444 10.52 28.83 9.57
CA SER A 444 10.82 28.54 10.98
C SER A 444 9.92 29.34 11.90
N GLU A 445 9.87 28.94 13.18
CA GLU A 445 9.07 29.63 14.19
C GLU A 445 7.58 29.72 13.77
N VAL A 446 7.06 28.67 13.13
CA VAL A 446 5.71 28.67 12.58
C VAL A 446 4.67 28.58 13.72
N PRO A 447 3.78 29.57 13.88
CA PRO A 447 2.79 29.57 14.96
C PRO A 447 1.71 28.49 14.78
N LEU A 448 1.18 27.96 15.88
CA LEU A 448 0.22 26.83 15.90
C LEU A 448 -1.11 27.09 15.17
N GLN A 449 -1.47 28.36 14.97
CA GLN A 449 -2.64 28.79 14.23
C GLN A 449 -2.44 28.85 12.70
N ALA A 450 -1.20 28.79 12.21
CA ALA A 450 -0.93 28.85 10.78
C ALA A 450 -1.54 27.63 10.06
N ARG A 451 -2.24 27.88 8.95
CA ARG A 451 -2.92 26.83 8.16
C ARG A 451 -1.96 25.75 7.67
N ILE A 452 -0.71 26.14 7.37
CA ILE A 452 0.34 25.25 6.90
C ILE A 452 0.67 24.11 7.87
N LEU A 453 0.25 24.16 9.14
CA LEU A 453 0.44 23.04 10.07
C LEU A 453 -0.65 21.97 9.99
N ARG A 454 -1.79 22.27 9.34
CA ARG A 454 -2.98 21.40 9.31
C ARG A 454 -3.46 21.07 7.90
N GLU A 455 -3.11 21.90 6.93
CA GLU A 455 -3.38 21.68 5.50
C GLU A 455 -2.15 21.10 4.81
N GLU A 456 -2.34 20.07 3.98
CA GLU A 456 -1.29 19.50 3.13
C GLU A 456 -0.84 20.54 2.11
N VAL A 457 0.48 20.76 2.02
CA VAL A 457 1.07 21.71 1.08
C VAL A 457 1.27 21.05 -0.28
N PHE A 458 1.75 19.80 -0.28
CA PHE A 458 2.06 19.05 -1.48
C PHE A 458 2.99 19.81 -2.45
N GLY A 459 4.03 20.42 -1.88
CA GLY A 459 4.95 21.34 -2.55
C GLY A 459 6.25 21.52 -1.78
N PRO A 460 7.26 22.22 -2.34
CA PRO A 460 8.63 22.23 -1.81
C PRO A 460 8.79 23.21 -0.64
N VAL A 461 8.14 22.93 0.49
CA VAL A 461 8.14 23.78 1.69
C VAL A 461 8.55 22.99 2.93
N MET A 462 9.68 23.37 3.51
CA MET A 462 10.19 22.86 4.78
C MET A 462 9.66 23.70 5.95
N VAL A 463 8.99 23.07 6.91
CA VAL A 463 8.49 23.72 8.12
C VAL A 463 9.23 23.19 9.35
N LEU A 464 9.89 24.08 10.08
CA LEU A 464 10.69 23.77 11.27
C LEU A 464 10.02 24.29 12.54
N LEU A 465 9.88 23.40 13.52
CA LEU A 465 9.17 23.64 14.79
C LEU A 465 10.05 23.16 15.96
N PRO A 466 10.23 23.96 17.02
CA PRO A 466 10.91 23.49 18.22
C PRO A 466 9.97 22.61 19.07
N PHE A 467 10.54 21.71 19.88
CA PHE A 467 9.82 21.05 20.98
C PHE A 467 10.69 20.90 22.24
N ASP A 468 10.03 20.74 23.39
CA ASP A 468 10.64 20.70 24.72
C ASP A 468 10.59 19.32 25.39
N SER A 469 9.50 18.57 25.17
CA SER A 469 9.30 17.25 25.77
C SER A 469 8.64 16.27 24.81
N ASP A 470 8.82 14.97 25.06
CA ASP A 470 8.21 13.90 24.24
C ASP A 470 6.68 13.93 24.30
N GLU A 471 6.11 14.32 25.44
CA GLU A 471 4.66 14.40 25.67
C GLU A 471 4.04 15.52 24.83
N THR A 472 4.54 16.74 24.98
CA THR A 472 4.06 17.92 24.24
C THR A 472 4.26 17.76 22.73
N LEU A 473 5.37 17.13 22.32
CA LEU A 473 5.64 16.74 20.95
C LEU A 473 4.58 15.76 20.42
N SER A 474 4.30 14.69 21.16
CA SER A 474 3.36 13.66 20.73
C SER A 474 1.95 14.23 20.54
N ASP A 475 1.52 15.13 21.43
CA ASP A 475 0.24 15.83 21.30
C ASP A 475 0.21 16.73 20.05
N ALA A 476 1.26 17.50 19.79
CA ALA A 476 1.35 18.36 18.60
C ALA A 476 1.37 17.55 17.29
N VAL A 477 2.09 16.43 17.25
CA VAL A 477 2.11 15.52 16.10
C VAL A 477 0.71 14.94 15.87
N ASN A 478 0.06 14.49 16.94
CA ASN A 478 -1.25 13.82 16.89
C ASN A 478 -2.43 14.76 16.67
N ALA A 479 -2.33 16.05 16.98
CA ALA A 479 -3.36 17.05 16.71
C ALA A 479 -3.60 17.27 15.20
N CYS A 480 -2.67 16.84 14.35
CA CYS A 480 -2.86 16.84 12.91
C CYS A 480 -4.00 15.88 12.50
N PRO A 481 -4.93 16.31 11.62
CA PRO A 481 -5.99 15.45 11.11
C PRO A 481 -5.47 14.25 10.33
N PHE A 482 -4.30 14.39 9.70
CA PHE A 482 -3.63 13.35 8.94
C PHE A 482 -2.88 12.37 9.85
N GLY A 483 -2.65 11.18 9.33
CA GLY A 483 -2.00 10.09 10.04
C GLY A 483 -1.36 9.07 9.10
N LEU A 484 -0.67 9.50 8.05
CA LEU A 484 -0.04 8.59 7.09
C LEU A 484 1.27 8.03 7.64
N GLY A 485 2.31 8.86 7.74
CA GLY A 485 3.61 8.46 8.22
C GLY A 485 4.26 9.41 9.23
N ALA A 486 5.34 8.94 9.84
CA ALA A 486 6.26 9.75 10.63
C ALA A 486 7.69 9.19 10.58
N SER A 487 8.66 10.01 10.94
CA SER A 487 10.06 9.63 11.11
C SER A 487 10.57 10.10 12.48
N VAL A 488 11.36 9.27 13.16
CA VAL A 488 11.94 9.58 14.49
C VAL A 488 13.45 9.39 14.43
N PHE A 489 14.21 10.43 14.73
CA PHE A 489 15.67 10.44 14.74
C PHE A 489 16.20 10.61 16.16
N THR A 490 16.83 9.55 16.68
CA THR A 490 17.44 9.51 18.02
C THR A 490 18.42 8.34 18.12
N ARG A 491 19.48 8.50 18.92
CA ARG A 491 20.39 7.39 19.27
C ARG A 491 19.81 6.54 20.40
N ASN A 492 18.88 7.08 21.19
CA ASN A 492 18.20 6.37 22.26
C ASN A 492 17.08 5.45 21.73
N ARG A 493 17.41 4.17 21.57
CA ARG A 493 16.46 3.14 21.11
C ARG A 493 15.20 3.03 21.98
N ALA A 494 15.31 3.17 23.29
CA ALA A 494 14.15 3.09 24.18
C ALA A 494 13.20 4.28 23.97
N ARG A 495 13.74 5.48 23.77
CA ARG A 495 12.99 6.69 23.42
C ARG A 495 12.29 6.53 22.08
N ALA A 496 13.00 6.04 21.05
CA ALA A 496 12.42 5.77 19.74
C ALA A 496 11.17 4.88 19.84
N TRP A 497 11.23 3.78 20.59
CA TRP A 497 10.08 2.88 20.76
C TRP A 497 8.91 3.47 21.55
N ARG A 498 9.19 4.38 22.50
CA ARG A 498 8.11 5.12 23.19
C ARG A 498 7.42 6.07 22.22
N LEU A 499 8.19 6.85 21.46
CA LEU A 499 7.65 7.78 20.46
C LEU A 499 6.85 7.05 19.38
N THR A 500 7.35 5.91 18.86
CA THR A 500 6.61 5.13 17.86
C THR A 500 5.25 4.62 18.35
N ARG A 501 5.09 4.41 19.67
CA ARG A 501 3.82 3.99 20.28
C ARG A 501 2.89 5.17 20.58
N ALA A 502 3.46 6.34 20.87
CA ALA A 502 2.70 7.54 21.21
C ALA A 502 2.11 8.22 19.96
N ILE A 503 2.80 8.13 18.81
CA ILE A 503 2.39 8.77 17.56
C ILE A 503 1.33 7.90 16.85
N ARG A 504 0.20 8.53 16.48
CA ARG A 504 -0.96 7.89 15.85
C ARG A 504 -0.92 8.10 14.34
N VAL A 505 -0.08 7.33 13.67
CA VAL A 505 0.06 7.27 12.20
C VAL A 505 0.03 5.84 11.72
N GLY A 506 -0.14 5.64 10.41
CA GLY A 506 -0.12 4.31 9.80
C GLY A 506 1.27 3.68 9.76
N MET A 507 2.32 4.50 9.65
CA MET A 507 3.70 4.02 9.51
C MET A 507 4.71 4.91 10.22
N VAL A 508 5.73 4.34 10.86
CA VAL A 508 6.82 5.09 11.50
C VAL A 508 8.17 4.53 11.06
N ASN A 509 9.09 5.40 10.65
CA ASN A 509 10.49 5.06 10.40
C ASN A 509 11.36 5.57 11.56
N VAL A 510 12.32 4.76 12.01
CA VAL A 510 13.28 5.18 13.04
C VAL A 510 14.65 5.32 12.38
N ASN A 511 15.25 6.50 12.50
CA ASN A 511 16.51 6.90 11.87
C ASN A 511 16.51 6.73 10.34
N ASP A 512 15.34 6.90 9.70
CA ASP A 512 15.15 6.80 8.25
C ASP A 512 13.89 7.56 7.83
N PHE A 513 13.67 7.69 6.52
CA PHE A 513 12.50 8.31 5.89
C PHE A 513 12.00 7.45 4.72
N GLY A 514 10.71 7.12 4.72
CA GLY A 514 10.02 6.49 3.60
C GLY A 514 10.50 5.07 3.23
N VAL A 515 11.44 4.49 3.98
CA VAL A 515 11.98 3.13 3.71
C VAL A 515 10.92 2.05 3.90
N ASN A 516 9.91 2.29 4.74
CA ASN A 516 8.71 1.45 4.84
C ASN A 516 8.06 1.14 3.48
N TYR A 517 8.14 2.05 2.51
CA TYR A 517 7.65 1.86 1.15
C TYR A 517 8.50 0.83 0.38
N LEU A 518 9.79 0.68 0.68
CA LEU A 518 10.65 -0.34 0.09
C LEU A 518 10.56 -1.68 0.84
N CYS A 519 10.14 -1.65 2.10
CA CYS A 519 9.89 -2.86 2.90
C CYS A 519 8.54 -3.48 2.55
N GLN A 520 8.39 -4.05 1.34
CA GLN A 520 7.12 -4.53 0.77
C GLN A 520 6.42 -5.66 1.56
N SER A 521 7.06 -6.22 2.59
CA SER A 521 6.42 -7.10 3.57
C SER A 521 5.55 -6.37 4.59
N LEU A 522 5.78 -5.07 4.81
CA LEU A 522 5.02 -4.25 5.73
C LEU A 522 3.73 -3.75 5.07
N PRO A 523 2.65 -3.60 5.83
CA PRO A 523 1.47 -2.88 5.35
C PRO A 523 1.82 -1.42 5.10
N PHE A 524 1.32 -0.89 3.99
CA PHE A 524 1.38 0.54 3.69
C PHE A 524 -0.04 1.08 3.69
N GLY A 525 -0.23 2.17 4.44
CA GLY A 525 -1.46 2.95 4.45
C GLY A 525 -1.64 3.78 5.72
N GLY A 526 -2.55 4.74 5.66
CA GLY A 526 -2.73 5.74 6.71
C GLY A 526 -3.70 5.37 7.84
N ALA A 527 -3.88 6.33 8.73
CA ALA A 527 -4.94 6.38 9.74
C ALA A 527 -5.60 7.77 9.71
N LYS A 528 -6.70 7.95 10.46
CA LYS A 528 -7.45 9.22 10.53
C LYS A 528 -7.87 9.71 9.13
N ALA A 529 -7.61 10.97 8.79
CA ALA A 529 -7.93 11.55 7.49
C ALA A 529 -7.04 11.06 6.33
N SER A 530 -5.97 10.31 6.62
CA SER A 530 -5.09 9.70 5.60
C SER A 530 -5.66 8.39 5.04
N GLY A 531 -6.86 8.00 5.45
CA GLY A 531 -7.61 6.90 4.84
C GLY A 531 -7.62 5.63 5.70
N SER A 532 -7.89 4.51 5.04
CA SER A 532 -8.25 3.23 5.67
C SER A 532 -7.86 2.04 4.81
N ASP A 533 -7.60 0.91 5.47
CA ASP A 533 -7.09 -0.33 4.88
C ASP A 533 -5.63 -0.17 4.37
N ARG A 534 -5.05 -1.21 3.75
CA ARG A 534 -3.63 -1.27 3.34
C ARG A 534 -3.49 -1.84 1.94
N PHE A 535 -2.57 -1.32 1.13
CA PHE A 535 -2.30 -1.85 -0.22
C PHE A 535 -0.97 -2.62 -0.37
N ALA A 536 -0.07 -2.52 0.61
CA ALA A 536 1.18 -3.29 0.65
C ALA A 536 1.14 -4.41 1.69
N GLY A 537 2.21 -5.18 1.78
CA GLY A 537 2.30 -6.32 2.70
C GLY A 537 1.40 -7.49 2.31
N ALA A 538 1.24 -8.41 3.27
CA ALA A 538 0.30 -9.52 3.12
C ALA A 538 -1.15 -9.01 3.10
N GLU A 539 -1.39 -7.92 3.81
CA GLU A 539 -2.65 -7.21 3.96
C GLU A 539 -3.16 -6.74 2.60
N GLY A 540 -2.35 -6.01 1.83
CA GLY A 540 -2.76 -5.52 0.51
C GLY A 540 -2.96 -6.63 -0.53
N LEU A 541 -2.11 -7.67 -0.50
CA LEU A 541 -2.27 -8.81 -1.40
C LEU A 541 -3.53 -9.62 -1.07
N ARG A 542 -3.77 -9.93 0.21
CA ARG A 542 -4.98 -10.63 0.68
C ARG A 542 -6.22 -9.73 0.57
N GLY A 543 -6.05 -8.42 0.63
CA GLY A 543 -7.09 -7.42 0.40
C GLY A 543 -7.63 -7.42 -1.03
N CYS A 544 -6.93 -8.06 -1.97
CA CYS A 544 -7.40 -8.37 -3.32
C CYS A 544 -8.14 -9.72 -3.42
N CYS A 545 -8.45 -10.35 -2.28
CA CYS A 545 -9.08 -11.66 -2.23
C CYS A 545 -10.35 -11.65 -1.38
N LEU A 546 -11.31 -12.50 -1.74
CA LEU A 546 -12.34 -12.97 -0.83
C LEU A 546 -11.70 -13.92 0.19
N MET A 547 -11.74 -13.54 1.46
CA MET A 547 -11.33 -14.41 2.57
C MET A 547 -12.46 -15.35 2.94
N LYS A 548 -12.29 -16.64 2.67
CA LYS A 548 -13.30 -17.67 2.92
C LYS A 548 -12.88 -18.57 4.08
N SER A 549 -13.68 -18.58 5.14
CA SER A 549 -13.52 -19.54 6.24
C SER A 549 -14.10 -20.89 5.85
N VAL A 550 -13.27 -21.93 5.87
CA VAL A 550 -13.69 -23.29 5.53
C VAL A 550 -13.53 -24.19 6.74
N THR A 551 -14.54 -25.00 7.01
CA THR A 551 -14.46 -26.10 7.97
C THR A 551 -14.80 -27.41 7.27
N ALA A 552 -14.08 -28.46 7.60
CA ALA A 552 -14.35 -29.80 7.08
C ALA A 552 -14.15 -30.85 8.16
N ASP A 553 -14.76 -32.01 7.98
CA ASP A 553 -14.46 -33.17 8.83
C ASP A 553 -12.96 -33.50 8.73
N ARG A 554 -12.35 -33.72 9.89
CA ARG A 554 -10.96 -34.15 10.02
C ARG A 554 -10.79 -35.61 9.61
N TRP A 555 -11.78 -36.44 9.94
CA TRP A 555 -11.83 -37.86 9.60
C TRP A 555 -13.13 -38.19 8.84
N PRO A 556 -13.19 -37.86 7.53
CA PRO A 556 -14.38 -38.12 6.73
C PRO A 556 -14.79 -39.58 6.79
N GLY A 557 -16.06 -39.84 7.17
CA GLY A 557 -16.63 -41.19 7.23
C GLY A 557 -16.56 -41.87 8.60
N TRP A 558 -15.65 -41.46 9.48
CA TRP A 558 -15.54 -42.00 10.84
C TRP A 558 -16.26 -41.14 11.88
N LEU A 559 -16.02 -39.83 11.84
CA LEU A 559 -16.61 -38.90 12.80
C LEU A 559 -17.13 -37.66 12.06
N ARG A 560 -18.45 -37.51 12.05
CA ARG A 560 -19.16 -36.41 11.39
C ARG A 560 -20.01 -35.66 12.40
N THR A 561 -20.31 -34.39 12.12
CA THR A 561 -21.28 -33.66 12.93
C THR A 561 -22.63 -34.33 12.84
N ARG A 562 -23.15 -34.77 13.99
CA ARG A 562 -24.54 -35.16 14.18
C ARG A 562 -25.09 -34.36 15.34
N ILE A 563 -26.31 -33.84 15.19
CA ILE A 563 -27.03 -33.23 16.32
C ILE A 563 -27.45 -34.39 17.24
N PRO A 564 -26.98 -34.43 18.50
CA PRO A 564 -27.43 -35.43 19.46
C PRO A 564 -28.96 -35.39 19.62
N ALA A 565 -29.61 -36.53 19.84
CA ALA A 565 -31.07 -36.61 20.00
C ALA A 565 -31.68 -35.57 20.98
N PRO A 566 -31.06 -35.26 22.15
CA PRO A 566 -31.53 -34.20 23.05
C PRO A 566 -31.55 -32.79 22.48
N LEU A 567 -30.88 -32.55 21.36
CA LEU A 567 -30.77 -31.25 20.70
C LEU A 567 -31.42 -31.23 19.32
N GLN A 568 -31.98 -32.35 18.87
CA GLN A 568 -32.69 -32.41 17.61
C GLN A 568 -34.02 -31.66 17.71
N TYR A 569 -34.43 -31.01 16.64
CA TYR A 569 -35.75 -30.38 16.56
C TYR A 569 -36.81 -31.44 16.22
N PRO A 570 -38.01 -31.39 16.83
CA PRO A 570 -38.44 -30.45 17.87
C PRO A 570 -37.70 -30.66 19.20
N VAL A 571 -37.30 -29.54 19.82
CA VAL A 571 -36.37 -29.55 20.97
C VAL A 571 -37.01 -30.22 22.20
N PRO A 572 -36.45 -31.32 22.73
CA PRO A 572 -36.95 -31.98 23.94
C PRO A 572 -36.77 -31.13 25.20
N ALA A 573 -37.59 -31.37 26.22
CA ALA A 573 -37.51 -30.64 27.50
C ALA A 573 -36.13 -30.75 28.20
N GLN A 574 -35.36 -31.79 27.88
CA GLN A 574 -34.04 -32.07 28.47
C GLN A 574 -32.89 -31.34 27.75
N ALA A 575 -33.15 -30.62 26.66
CA ALA A 575 -32.11 -29.98 25.85
C ALA A 575 -31.23 -29.02 26.65
N THR A 576 -31.84 -28.18 27.50
CA THR A 576 -31.12 -27.22 28.33
C THR A 576 -30.21 -27.91 29.34
N ALA A 577 -30.68 -28.98 29.99
CA ALA A 577 -29.88 -29.76 30.94
C ALA A 577 -28.71 -30.49 30.24
N PHE A 578 -28.96 -31.03 29.04
CA PHE A 578 -27.91 -31.64 28.21
C PHE A 578 -26.83 -30.61 27.83
N MET A 579 -27.24 -29.42 27.38
CA MET A 579 -26.30 -28.35 27.02
C MET A 579 -25.52 -27.84 28.23
N ASP A 580 -26.17 -27.63 29.37
CA ASP A 580 -25.51 -27.20 30.61
C ASP A 580 -24.45 -28.22 31.06
N ALA A 581 -24.80 -29.50 31.06
CA ALA A 581 -23.84 -30.57 31.35
C ALA A 581 -22.67 -30.63 30.35
N LEU A 582 -22.94 -30.42 29.05
CA LEU A 582 -21.90 -30.39 28.01
C LEU A 582 -20.95 -29.20 28.19
N LEU A 583 -21.50 -28.02 28.50
CA LEU A 583 -20.73 -26.80 28.76
C LEU A 583 -19.85 -26.97 29.99
N ARG A 584 -20.38 -27.53 31.08
CA ARG A 584 -19.58 -27.88 32.26
C ARG A 584 -18.45 -28.83 31.90
N LEU A 585 -18.75 -29.92 31.19
CA LEU A 585 -17.75 -30.93 30.83
C LEU A 585 -16.56 -30.33 30.06
N ILE A 586 -16.82 -29.38 29.16
CA ILE A 586 -15.81 -28.84 28.24
C ILE A 586 -15.11 -27.60 28.83
N TYR A 587 -15.84 -26.71 29.48
CA TYR A 587 -15.35 -25.36 29.81
C TYR A 587 -15.15 -25.09 31.31
N THR A 588 -15.61 -25.95 32.23
CA THR A 588 -15.25 -25.77 33.65
C THR A 588 -13.82 -26.26 33.90
N GLY A 589 -12.88 -25.31 33.89
CA GLY A 589 -11.49 -25.51 34.28
C GLY A 589 -11.28 -25.64 35.80
N GLU A 590 -12.25 -25.18 36.60
CA GLU A 590 -12.11 -25.01 38.05
C GLU A 590 -12.60 -26.22 38.89
N ALA A 591 -13.39 -27.12 38.32
CA ALA A 591 -14.07 -28.16 39.10
C ALA A 591 -13.26 -29.47 39.31
N GLY A 592 -12.01 -29.51 38.85
CA GLY A 592 -11.15 -30.70 38.92
C GLY A 592 -11.72 -31.92 38.19
N VAL A 593 -11.12 -33.09 38.41
CA VAL A 593 -11.56 -34.37 37.79
C VAL A 593 -12.98 -34.74 38.24
N SER A 594 -13.32 -34.52 39.52
CA SER A 594 -14.63 -34.86 40.08
C SER A 594 -15.77 -34.06 39.47
N GLY A 595 -15.55 -32.76 39.17
CA GLY A 595 -16.52 -31.93 38.47
C GLY A 595 -16.77 -32.38 37.04
N ARG A 596 -15.73 -32.79 36.31
CA ARG A 596 -15.87 -33.33 34.95
C ARG A 596 -16.60 -34.68 34.93
N VAL A 597 -16.34 -35.54 35.91
CA VAL A 597 -17.08 -36.81 36.07
C VAL A 597 -18.56 -36.56 36.34
N ARG A 598 -18.89 -35.61 37.22
CA ARG A 598 -20.30 -35.21 37.45
C ARG A 598 -20.94 -34.66 36.18
N ALA A 599 -20.27 -33.75 35.47
CA ALA A 599 -20.78 -33.19 34.23
C ALA A 599 -21.00 -34.27 33.14
N LEU A 600 -20.10 -35.24 33.02
CA LEU A 600 -20.26 -36.38 32.11
C LEU A 600 -21.46 -37.24 32.49
N ARG A 601 -21.65 -37.53 33.79
CA ARG A 601 -22.81 -38.27 34.29
C ARG A 601 -24.12 -37.54 33.98
N ASP A 602 -24.18 -36.24 34.24
CA ASP A 602 -25.36 -35.41 33.98
C ASP A 602 -25.66 -35.34 32.47
N LEU A 603 -24.61 -35.28 31.63
CA LEU A 603 -24.72 -35.29 30.17
C LEU A 603 -25.34 -36.60 29.66
N ILE A 604 -24.86 -37.74 30.17
CA ILE A 604 -25.41 -39.06 29.84
C ILE A 604 -26.86 -39.19 30.31
N ALA A 605 -27.18 -38.74 31.52
CA ALA A 605 -28.54 -38.78 32.06
C ALA A 605 -29.53 -37.98 31.19
N ALA A 606 -29.15 -36.76 30.81
CA ALA A 606 -29.95 -35.93 29.91
C ALA A 606 -30.09 -36.56 28.51
N ALA A 607 -29.04 -37.24 28.02
CA ALA A 607 -29.07 -37.96 26.75
C ALA A 607 -30.10 -39.10 26.73
N VAL A 608 -30.05 -39.95 27.77
CA VAL A 608 -30.95 -41.10 27.92
C VAL A 608 -32.41 -40.67 28.06
N ALA A 609 -32.66 -39.62 28.86
CA ALA A 609 -34.01 -39.11 29.09
C ALA A 609 -34.68 -38.55 27.82
N ALA A 610 -33.90 -37.98 26.89
CA ALA A 610 -34.42 -37.52 25.60
C ALA A 610 -34.74 -38.68 24.65
N THR A 611 -33.96 -39.76 24.67
CA THR A 611 -34.20 -40.96 23.84
C THR A 611 -35.36 -41.82 24.36
N GLY A 612 -35.61 -41.83 25.68
CA GLY A 612 -36.65 -42.65 26.31
C GLY A 612 -38.11 -42.23 26.03
N ARG A 613 -38.34 -41.04 25.46
CA ARG A 613 -39.69 -40.57 25.06
C ARG A 613 -40.05 -40.81 23.60
N ALA A 614 -39.11 -41.23 22.75
CA ALA A 614 -39.40 -41.54 21.35
C ALA A 614 -40.16 -42.88 21.16
N VAL A 615 -40.41 -43.63 22.24
CA VAL A 615 -41.13 -44.91 22.21
C VAL A 615 -42.24 -44.90 23.26
N SER A 616 -43.35 -44.22 23.00
CA SER A 616 -44.69 -44.54 23.58
C SER A 616 -45.74 -43.50 23.21
N SER A 617 -46.55 -43.78 22.19
CA SER A 617 -48.02 -43.72 22.27
C SER A 617 -48.63 -44.29 20.98
N PRO A 618 -49.22 -45.51 20.99
CA PRO A 618 -50.30 -45.82 20.06
C PRO A 618 -51.57 -45.17 20.61
N GLU A 619 -52.15 -44.25 19.84
CA GLU A 619 -53.51 -43.75 20.07
C GLU A 619 -54.48 -44.94 20.17
N ARG A 620 -55.09 -45.10 21.36
CA ARG A 620 -56.33 -45.88 21.49
C ARG A 620 -57.46 -45.03 20.93
N ASP A 621 -57.89 -45.34 19.72
CA ASP A 621 -59.10 -44.82 19.11
C ASP A 621 -60.34 -45.47 19.76
N PRO A 622 -61.23 -44.72 20.45
CA PRO A 622 -62.48 -45.26 20.94
C PRO A 622 -63.62 -44.80 20.02
N LYS A 623 -64.11 -45.73 19.19
CA LYS A 623 -65.49 -45.90 18.69
C LYS A 623 -65.55 -46.14 17.17
N LYS A 624 -65.88 -47.38 16.79
CA LYS A 624 -66.83 -47.63 15.70
C LYS A 624 -67.77 -48.78 16.09
N PRO A 625 -69.10 -48.59 16.03
CA PRO A 625 -70.06 -49.67 16.24
C PRO A 625 -70.07 -50.58 15.00
N LYS A 626 -70.23 -51.89 15.21
CA LYS A 626 -70.53 -52.85 14.15
C LYS A 626 -72.01 -52.75 13.78
N ALA A 627 -72.30 -52.58 12.51
CA ALA A 627 -73.40 -53.24 11.80
C ALA A 627 -73.24 -52.95 10.30
N PRO A 628 -73.81 -53.74 9.38
CA PRO A 628 -74.55 -53.13 8.29
C PRO A 628 -75.81 -52.45 8.82
#